data_AF-A0A5C7YXX2-F1
#
_entry.id   AF-A0A5C7YXX2-F1
#
_cell.length_a   1.000
_cell.length_b   1.000
_cell.length_c   1.000
_cell.angle_alpha   90.00
_cell.angle_beta   90.00
_cell.angle_gamma   90.00
#
_symmetry.space_group_name_H-M   'P 1'
#
loop_
_entity.id
_entity.type
_entity.pdbx_description
1 polymer ?
#
loop_
_entity_poly.entity_id
_entity_poly.type
_entity_poly.pdbx_seq_one_letter_code
_entity_poly.pdbx_strand_id
1 'polypeptide(L)'
;MKSLILLDLDHTIIYGSYAENETADLLFQYNKFLKVYERPSARELIAICKESADIIVYTTALRPYAINICKKLNINPIKLLSRKQCLIRNGCWQKKVKTEWVNEYDKIIIIDDSPNVWQDIPTSIEILIPTEFRGSKNDLGLEEIITKLSRY
;
A
#
# COMPACT_ATOMS: atom_id res chain seq x y z
N MET A 1 6.12 15.20 16.51
CA MET A 1 6.17 15.33 15.05
C MET A 1 5.07 14.44 14.50
N LYS A 2 4.19 14.97 13.66
CA LYS A 2 3.05 14.23 13.12
C LYS A 2 3.42 13.68 11.75
N SER A 3 3.44 12.36 11.62
CA SER A 3 3.85 11.65 10.40
C SER A 3 2.66 10.95 9.74
N LEU A 4 2.65 10.92 8.41
CA LEU A 4 1.64 10.23 7.60
C LEU A 4 2.30 9.23 6.67
N ILE A 5 1.76 8.02 6.61
CA ILE A 5 2.08 7.01 5.61
C ILE A 5 0.89 6.85 4.65
N LEU A 6 1.15 7.08 3.37
CA LEU A 6 0.24 6.77 2.26
C LEU A 6 0.61 5.38 1.71
N LEU A 7 -0.21 4.38 2.03
CA LEU A 7 0.09 2.97 1.79
C LEU A 7 -0.73 2.40 0.63
N ASP A 8 -0.08 1.88 -0.42
CA ASP A 8 -0.74 1.06 -1.44
C ASP A 8 -0.94 -0.41 -0.98
N LEU A 9 -1.76 -1.17 -1.70
CA LEU A 9 -2.08 -2.56 -1.40
C LEU A 9 -1.57 -3.55 -2.46
N ASP A 10 -2.05 -3.46 -3.70
CA ASP A 10 -1.82 -4.49 -4.73
C ASP A 10 -0.41 -4.35 -5.28
N HIS A 11 0.34 -5.45 -5.34
CA HIS A 11 1.78 -5.49 -5.69
C HIS A 11 2.73 -4.79 -4.69
N THR A 12 2.18 -4.01 -3.75
CA THR A 12 2.93 -3.47 -2.61
C THR A 12 2.88 -4.40 -1.40
N ILE A 13 1.69 -4.68 -0.84
CA ILE A 13 1.47 -5.43 0.42
C ILE A 13 0.85 -6.82 0.19
N ILE A 14 0.08 -6.96 -0.89
CA ILE A 14 -0.58 -8.22 -1.26
C ILE A 14 -0.46 -8.46 -2.76
N TYR A 15 -0.79 -9.67 -3.21
CA TYR A 15 -0.90 -10.01 -4.62
C TYR A 15 -2.23 -10.71 -4.89
N GLY A 16 -3.08 -10.09 -5.71
CA GLY A 16 -4.26 -10.76 -6.27
C GLY A 16 -3.88 -11.59 -7.49
N SER A 17 -4.16 -12.89 -7.48
CA SER A 17 -3.85 -13.80 -8.59
C SER A 17 -5.07 -14.63 -9.00
N TYR A 18 -5.16 -14.87 -10.31
CA TYR A 18 -6.09 -15.82 -10.93
C TYR A 18 -5.45 -17.19 -11.18
N ALA A 19 -4.14 -17.35 -10.87
CA ALA A 19 -3.48 -18.63 -10.95
C ALA A 19 -4.07 -19.62 -9.95
N GLU A 20 -3.90 -20.91 -10.24
CA GLU A 20 -4.41 -21.96 -9.36
C GLU A 20 -3.80 -21.85 -7.97
N ASN A 21 -2.48 -21.68 -7.86
CA ASN A 21 -1.78 -21.44 -6.60
C ASN A 21 -0.56 -20.53 -6.84
N GLU A 22 -0.26 -19.70 -5.85
CA GLU A 22 1.04 -19.02 -5.71
C GLU A 22 1.84 -19.67 -4.60
N THR A 23 3.13 -19.32 -4.47
CA THR A 23 3.97 -19.88 -3.40
C THR A 23 3.84 -19.12 -2.08
N ALA A 24 3.46 -17.84 -2.12
CA ALA A 24 3.18 -17.02 -0.94
C ALA A 24 1.95 -17.51 -0.16
N ASP A 25 1.83 -17.05 1.09
CA ASP A 25 0.74 -17.45 1.96
C ASP A 25 -0.60 -16.87 1.48
N LEU A 26 -1.61 -17.72 1.35
CA LEU A 26 -2.96 -17.31 0.97
C LEU A 26 -3.59 -16.51 2.12
N LEU A 27 -3.87 -15.23 1.88
CA LEU A 27 -4.55 -14.36 2.84
C LEU A 27 -6.06 -14.63 2.86
N PHE A 28 -6.69 -14.69 1.69
CA PHE A 28 -8.08 -15.12 1.50
C PHE A 28 -8.41 -15.35 0.01
N GLN A 29 -9.51 -16.04 -0.25
CA GLN A 29 -10.10 -16.13 -1.59
C GLN A 29 -11.23 -15.09 -1.73
N TYR A 30 -11.09 -14.13 -2.65
CA TYR A 30 -12.05 -13.03 -2.82
C TYR A 30 -13.33 -13.49 -3.53
N ASN A 31 -13.19 -14.34 -4.54
CA ASN A 31 -14.29 -14.97 -5.26
C ASN A 31 -13.82 -16.30 -5.87
N LYS A 32 -14.67 -16.96 -6.68
CA LYS A 32 -14.36 -18.25 -7.31
C LYS A 32 -13.03 -18.26 -8.09
N PHE A 33 -12.58 -17.13 -8.60
CA PHE A 33 -11.42 -17.01 -9.50
C PHE A 33 -10.24 -16.25 -8.88
N LEU A 34 -10.49 -15.24 -8.03
CA LEU A 34 -9.44 -14.38 -7.49
C LEU A 34 -9.04 -14.81 -6.08
N LYS A 35 -7.77 -15.20 -5.92
CA LYS A 35 -7.10 -15.44 -4.64
C LYS A 35 -6.20 -14.27 -4.29
N VAL A 36 -6.07 -13.96 -3.00
CA VAL A 36 -5.23 -12.86 -2.50
C VAL A 36 -4.17 -13.44 -1.58
N TYR A 37 -2.92 -13.14 -1.89
CA TYR A 37 -1.75 -13.65 -1.17
C TYR A 37 -1.10 -12.53 -0.37
N GLU A 38 -0.68 -12.84 0.85
CA GLU A 38 0.07 -11.94 1.73
C GLU A 38 1.52 -11.87 1.26
N ARG A 39 2.08 -10.66 1.15
CA ARG A 39 3.51 -10.50 0.87
C ARG A 39 4.34 -10.87 2.10
N PRO A 40 5.45 -11.60 1.95
CA PRO A 40 6.41 -11.78 3.05
C PRO A 40 6.75 -10.43 3.72
N SER A 41 6.80 -10.43 5.05
CA SER A 41 7.03 -9.24 5.90
C SER A 41 5.97 -8.12 5.82
N ALA A 42 4.82 -8.34 5.17
CA ALA A 42 3.74 -7.36 5.13
C ALA A 42 3.26 -6.93 6.53
N ARG A 43 3.06 -7.90 7.43
CA ARG A 43 2.61 -7.62 8.81
C ARG A 43 3.64 -6.85 9.63
N GLU A 44 4.92 -7.17 9.44
CA GLU A 44 6.02 -6.46 10.09
C GLU A 44 6.07 -5.00 9.65
N LEU A 45 6.02 -4.76 8.34
CA LEU A 45 5.94 -3.41 7.78
C LEU A 45 4.72 -2.64 8.33
N ILE A 46 3.54 -3.27 8.35
CA ILE A 46 2.32 -2.65 8.89
C ILE A 46 2.47 -2.30 10.38
N ALA A 47 3.10 -3.15 11.18
CA ALA A 47 3.35 -2.88 12.60
C ALA A 47 4.22 -1.64 12.77
N ILE A 48 5.34 -1.56 12.05
CA ILE A 48 6.24 -0.40 12.07
C ILE A 48 5.52 0.88 11.64
N CYS A 49 4.74 0.82 10.56
CA CYS A 49 3.96 1.96 10.08
C CYS A 49 2.98 2.46 11.16
N LYS A 50 2.31 1.55 11.86
CA LYS A 50 1.31 1.90 12.90
C LYS A 50 1.93 2.50 14.15
N GLU A 51 3.15 2.09 14.49
CA GLU A 51 3.88 2.62 15.64
C GLU A 51 4.45 4.02 15.37
N SER A 52 4.74 4.33 14.10
CA SER A 52 5.46 5.55 13.71
C SER A 52 4.60 6.65 13.08
N ALA A 53 3.42 6.34 12.53
CA ALA A 53 2.63 7.30 11.76
C ALA A 53 1.13 6.99 11.71
N ASP A 54 0.34 8.03 11.37
CA ASP A 54 -1.01 7.81 10.88
C ASP A 54 -0.95 7.12 9.50
N ILE A 55 -1.88 6.20 9.22
CA ILE A 55 -1.93 5.47 7.95
C ILE A 55 -3.17 5.85 7.16
N ILE A 56 -2.97 6.29 5.92
CA ILE A 56 -4.02 6.33 4.90
C ILE A 56 -3.69 5.26 3.87
N VAL A 57 -4.61 4.30 3.69
CA VAL A 57 -4.52 3.37 2.56
C VAL A 57 -5.04 4.08 1.32
N TYR A 58 -4.24 4.12 0.26
CA TYR A 58 -4.62 4.71 -1.03
C TYR A 58 -4.34 3.73 -2.16
N THR A 59 -5.38 3.05 -2.63
CA THR A 59 -5.30 1.99 -3.63
C THR A 59 -6.15 2.30 -4.87
N THR A 60 -5.73 1.78 -6.03
CA THR A 60 -6.54 1.79 -7.25
C THR A 60 -7.59 0.66 -7.27
N ALA A 61 -7.67 -0.17 -6.22
CA ALA A 61 -8.65 -1.25 -6.11
C ALA A 61 -10.06 -0.76 -5.70
N LEU A 62 -11.05 -1.64 -5.86
CA LEU A 62 -12.41 -1.38 -5.40
C LEU A 62 -12.48 -1.39 -3.87
N ARG A 63 -13.31 -0.50 -3.30
CA ARG A 63 -13.44 -0.33 -1.85
C ARG A 63 -13.75 -1.62 -1.07
N PRO A 64 -14.70 -2.49 -1.48
CA PRO A 64 -14.99 -3.71 -0.72
C PRO A 64 -13.79 -4.66 -0.61
N TYR A 65 -13.03 -4.80 -1.69
CA TYR A 65 -11.80 -5.58 -1.74
C TYR A 65 -10.75 -5.02 -0.78
N ALA A 66 -10.49 -3.71 -0.86
CA ALA A 66 -9.52 -3.05 0.00
C ALA A 66 -9.90 -3.08 1.50
N ILE A 67 -11.20 -2.98 1.84
CA ILE A 67 -11.69 -3.14 3.21
C ILE A 67 -11.34 -4.54 3.74
N ASN A 68 -11.53 -5.58 2.94
CA ASN A 68 -11.24 -6.95 3.38
C ASN A 68 -9.75 -7.15 3.67
N ILE A 69 -8.87 -6.62 2.80
CA ILE A 69 -7.42 -6.64 3.02
C ILE A 69 -7.05 -5.90 4.31
N CYS A 70 -7.54 -4.66 4.49
CA CYS A 70 -7.25 -3.87 5.69
C CYS A 70 -7.65 -4.60 6.97
N LYS A 71 -8.80 -5.30 6.97
CA LYS A 71 -9.27 -6.11 8.10
C LYS A 71 -8.37 -7.32 8.36
N LYS A 72 -8.03 -8.09 7.31
CA LYS A 72 -7.23 -9.32 7.42
C LYS A 72 -5.78 -9.06 7.85
N LEU A 73 -5.23 -7.91 7.47
CA LEU A 73 -3.88 -7.48 7.83
C LEU A 73 -3.85 -6.52 9.04
N ASN A 74 -5.00 -6.19 9.63
CA ASN A 74 -5.11 -5.30 10.80
C ASN A 74 -4.41 -3.92 10.59
N ILE A 75 -4.56 -3.34 9.39
CA ILE A 75 -3.93 -2.07 8.99
C ILE A 75 -4.50 -0.90 9.79
N ASN A 76 -5.82 -0.91 10.05
CA ASN A 76 -6.55 0.14 10.78
C ASN A 76 -6.25 1.57 10.29
N PRO A 77 -6.40 1.86 8.99
CA PRO A 77 -6.08 3.19 8.48
C PRO A 77 -7.10 4.24 8.98
N ILE A 78 -6.62 5.45 9.25
CA ILE A 78 -7.48 6.60 9.57
C ILE A 78 -8.38 6.97 8.39
N LYS A 79 -7.97 6.60 7.16
CA LYS A 79 -8.77 6.74 5.94
C LYS A 79 -8.42 5.67 4.92
N LEU A 80 -9.45 5.16 4.24
CA LEU A 80 -9.31 4.29 3.07
C LEU A 80 -9.77 5.03 1.82
N LEU A 81 -8.83 5.32 0.93
CA LEU A 81 -9.05 5.88 -0.40
C LEU A 81 -8.91 4.75 -1.43
N SER A 82 -9.99 4.51 -2.16
CA SER A 82 -10.08 3.46 -3.17
C SER A 82 -10.10 4.08 -4.57
N ARG A 83 -10.27 3.26 -5.61
CA ARG A 83 -10.43 3.70 -7.01
C ARG A 83 -11.34 4.91 -7.19
N LYS A 84 -12.45 5.01 -6.43
CA LYS A 84 -13.40 6.13 -6.50
C LYS A 84 -12.79 7.49 -6.14
N GLN A 85 -11.69 7.49 -5.40
CA GLN A 85 -10.94 8.69 -5.00
C GLN A 85 -9.69 8.91 -5.87
N CYS A 86 -9.42 8.02 -6.84
CA CYS A 86 -8.40 8.26 -7.85
C CYS A 86 -8.94 9.20 -8.94
N LEU A 87 -8.04 9.97 -9.54
CA LEU A 87 -8.30 10.70 -10.77
C LEU A 87 -8.21 9.73 -11.95
N ILE A 88 -8.91 10.01 -13.05
CA ILE A 88 -8.74 9.32 -14.32
C ILE A 88 -8.04 10.28 -15.27
N ARG A 89 -6.88 9.88 -15.81
CA ARG A 89 -6.22 10.59 -16.91
C ARG A 89 -5.76 9.59 -17.95
N ASN A 90 -6.11 9.84 -19.22
CA ASN A 90 -5.76 8.96 -20.35
C ASN A 90 -6.15 7.49 -20.11
N GLY A 91 -7.29 7.25 -19.45
CA GLY A 91 -7.76 5.91 -19.10
C GLY A 91 -7.07 5.25 -17.89
N CYS A 92 -6.05 5.88 -17.32
CA CYS A 92 -5.32 5.38 -16.16
C CYS A 92 -5.80 6.02 -14.86
N TRP A 93 -5.86 5.20 -13.80
CA TRP A 93 -6.13 5.68 -12.44
C TRP A 93 -4.87 6.31 -11.84
N GLN A 94 -5.05 7.46 -11.23
CA GLN A 94 -3.96 8.28 -10.71
C GLN A 94 -4.29 8.72 -9.29
N LYS A 95 -3.27 8.73 -8.42
CA LYS A 95 -3.34 9.17 -7.03
C LYS A 95 -2.80 10.59 -6.93
N LYS A 96 -3.34 11.35 -6.00
CA LYS A 96 -2.87 12.71 -5.74
C LYS A 96 -2.74 12.93 -4.25
N VAL A 97 -1.56 13.36 -3.82
CA VAL A 97 -1.37 13.85 -2.46
C VAL A 97 -2.19 15.11 -2.31
N LYS A 98 -3.00 15.15 -1.25
CA LYS A 98 -3.83 16.31 -1.01
C LYS A 98 -3.11 17.39 -0.22
N THR A 99 -3.35 18.65 -0.60
CA THR A 99 -2.74 19.81 0.07
C THR A 99 -3.09 19.87 1.55
N GLU A 100 -4.28 19.42 1.96
CA GLU A 100 -4.62 19.37 3.40
C GLU A 100 -3.65 18.52 4.21
N TRP A 101 -3.14 17.41 3.65
CA TRP A 101 -2.19 16.54 4.35
C TRP A 101 -0.82 17.20 4.45
N VAL A 102 -0.37 17.87 3.38
CA VAL A 102 0.91 18.59 3.35
C VAL A 102 0.94 19.71 4.40
N ASN A 103 -0.21 20.32 4.69
CA ASN A 103 -0.32 21.36 5.72
C ASN A 103 -0.47 20.79 7.15
N GLU A 104 -0.95 19.55 7.29
CA GLU A 104 -1.29 18.93 8.58
C GLU A 104 -0.15 18.08 9.16
N TYR A 105 0.68 17.49 8.31
CA TYR A 105 1.73 16.56 8.70
C TYR A 105 3.12 17.13 8.44
N ASP A 106 4.00 16.97 9.43
CA ASP A 106 5.40 17.39 9.34
C ASP A 106 6.18 16.52 8.35
N LYS A 107 5.78 15.25 8.23
CA LYS A 107 6.41 14.26 7.36
C LYS A 107 5.35 13.40 6.68
N ILE A 108 5.49 13.20 5.36
CA ILE A 108 4.65 12.28 4.59
C ILE A 108 5.57 11.32 3.84
N ILE A 109 5.26 10.03 3.93
CA ILE A 109 5.93 8.96 3.20
C ILE A 109 4.89 8.22 2.35
N ILE A 110 5.18 8.02 1.08
CA ILE A 110 4.40 7.14 0.20
C ILE A 110 5.10 5.79 0.14
N ILE A 111 4.34 4.70 0.29
CA ILE A 111 4.82 3.33 0.06
C ILE A 111 3.96 2.72 -1.05
N ASP A 112 4.54 2.59 -2.23
CA ASP A 112 3.84 2.19 -3.45
C ASP A 112 4.86 1.65 -4.46
N ASP A 113 4.63 0.46 -5.01
CA ASP A 113 5.49 -0.14 -6.04
C ASP A 113 5.45 0.62 -7.38
N SER A 114 4.41 1.43 -7.60
CA SER A 114 4.12 2.08 -8.86
C SER A 114 4.16 3.61 -8.74
N PRO A 115 5.35 4.25 -8.59
CA PRO A 115 5.48 5.69 -8.36
C PRO A 115 4.80 6.56 -9.45
N ASN A 116 4.73 6.05 -10.68
CA ASN A 116 4.12 6.72 -11.83
C ASN A 116 2.60 6.93 -11.72
N VAL A 117 1.92 6.29 -10.75
CA VAL A 117 0.50 6.55 -10.52
C VAL A 117 0.25 7.84 -9.76
N TRP A 118 1.28 8.43 -9.15
CA TRP A 118 1.16 9.64 -8.33
C TRP A 118 1.42 10.90 -9.14
N GLN A 119 0.53 11.89 -8.98
CA GLN A 119 0.64 13.19 -9.64
C GLN A 119 1.26 14.25 -8.72
N ASP A 120 2.11 15.08 -9.33
CA ASP A 120 2.62 16.33 -8.75
C ASP A 120 3.11 16.16 -7.30
N ILE A 121 3.87 15.09 -7.03
CA ILE A 121 4.36 14.79 -5.69
C ILE A 121 5.27 15.95 -5.23
N PRO A 122 4.94 16.64 -4.12
CA PRO A 122 5.81 17.66 -3.55
C PRO A 122 7.19 17.08 -3.21
N THR A 123 8.25 17.86 -3.44
CA THR A 123 9.65 17.42 -3.17
C THR A 123 9.93 17.13 -1.71
N SER A 124 9.10 17.62 -0.79
CA SER A 124 9.16 17.32 0.64
C SER A 124 8.65 15.93 1.02
N ILE A 125 8.01 15.22 0.09
CA ILE A 125 7.43 13.89 0.33
C ILE A 125 8.40 12.82 -0.18
N GLU A 126 8.73 11.89 0.71
CA GLU A 126 9.55 10.73 0.38
C GLU A 126 8.66 9.64 -0.22
N ILE A 127 9.14 8.99 -1.28
CA ILE A 127 8.51 7.79 -1.83
C ILE A 127 9.43 6.59 -1.68
N LEU A 128 8.93 5.59 -0.97
CA LEU A 128 9.56 4.30 -0.76
C LEU A 128 8.95 3.31 -1.75
N ILE A 129 9.74 2.91 -2.74
CA ILE A 129 9.29 2.07 -3.84
C ILE A 129 9.81 0.65 -3.61
N PRO A 130 9.01 -0.28 -3.05
CA PRO A 130 9.41 -1.68 -2.98
C PRO A 130 9.45 -2.26 -4.39
N THR A 131 10.18 -3.36 -4.57
CA THR A 131 10.04 -4.15 -5.78
C THR A 131 8.60 -4.66 -5.90
N GLU A 132 8.16 -4.86 -7.14
CA GLU A 132 6.79 -5.27 -7.41
C GLU A 132 6.52 -6.72 -6.97
N PHE A 133 5.49 -6.95 -6.16
CA PHE A 133 5.16 -8.27 -5.65
C PHE A 133 4.30 -9.09 -6.63
N ARG A 134 4.68 -10.36 -6.77
CA ARG A 134 4.13 -11.33 -7.74
C ARG A 134 3.80 -12.70 -7.14
N GLY A 135 3.58 -12.79 -5.82
CA GLY A 135 3.15 -14.06 -5.19
C GLY A 135 4.26 -15.03 -4.78
N SER A 136 5.52 -14.59 -4.77
CA SER A 136 6.64 -15.41 -4.28
C SER A 136 6.76 -15.39 -2.76
N LYS A 137 6.82 -16.55 -2.08
CA LYS A 137 7.12 -16.61 -0.63
C LYS A 137 8.53 -16.18 -0.27
N ASN A 138 9.44 -16.16 -1.24
CA ASN A 138 10.83 -15.76 -1.07
C ASN A 138 11.04 -14.29 -1.50
N ASP A 139 9.96 -13.52 -1.68
CA ASP A 139 10.05 -12.09 -1.95
C ASP A 139 10.66 -11.36 -0.75
N LEU A 140 11.67 -10.53 -1.00
CA LEU A 140 12.38 -9.73 0.02
C LEU A 140 12.14 -8.24 -0.17
N GLY A 141 11.20 -7.83 -1.05
CA GLY A 141 11.09 -6.44 -1.50
C GLY A 141 10.58 -5.47 -0.44
N LEU A 142 10.07 -5.97 0.69
CA LEU A 142 9.73 -5.13 1.85
C LEU A 142 10.88 -4.95 2.84
N GLU A 143 11.94 -5.77 2.79
CA GLU A 143 13.04 -5.71 3.77
C GLU A 143 13.79 -4.37 3.72
N GLU A 144 14.02 -3.83 2.52
CA GLU A 144 14.63 -2.52 2.35
C GLU A 144 13.74 -1.40 2.90
N ILE A 145 12.42 -1.51 2.70
CA ILE A 145 11.45 -0.52 3.18
C ILE A 145 11.38 -0.52 4.70
N ILE A 146 11.33 -1.70 5.31
CA ILE A 146 11.38 -1.90 6.76
C ILE A 146 12.66 -1.30 7.34
N THR A 147 13.80 -1.57 6.72
CA THR A 147 15.10 -1.03 7.16
C THR A 147 15.13 0.50 7.11
N LYS A 148 14.57 1.12 6.05
CA LYS A 148 14.49 2.58 5.94
C LYS A 148 13.55 3.19 6.98
N LEU A 149 12.39 2.59 7.19
CA LEU A 149 11.42 3.08 8.17
C LEU A 149 11.91 2.97 9.62
N SER A 150 12.66 1.92 9.95
CA SER A 150 13.22 1.71 11.29
C SER A 150 14.33 2.71 11.67
N ARG A 151 14.79 3.53 10.72
CA ARG A 151 15.79 4.59 10.97
C ARG A 151 15.17 5.96 11.24
N TYR A 152 13.84 6.07 11.14
CA TYR A 152 13.08 7.29 11.45
C TYR A 152 12.53 7.26 12.86
#